data_AF-A0A2N3LL76-F1
#
_entry.id   AF-A0A2N3LL76-F1
#
_cell.length_a   1.000
_cell.length_b   1.000
_cell.length_c   1.000
_cell.angle_alpha   90.00
_cell.angle_beta   90.00
_cell.angle_gamma   90.00
#
_symmetry.space_group_name_H-M   'P 1'
#
loop_
_entity.id
_entity.type
_entity.pdbx_description
1 polymer ?
#
loop_
_entity_poly.entity_id
_entity_poly.type
_entity_poly.pdbx_seq_one_letter_code
_entity_poly.pdbx_strand_id
1 'polypeptide(L)'
;MLDTRKIGVFISKLRKEKDMTQVELADQLNVSHQAVSKWERGESMPDIGTLPMLAQVFGVTVDDIMNAGETFEHRKYRQIGSMFNEISSGKTEEAAEMINSGEVSMEEFVDVAPLVKASVLDKVTEKLDKKVFNLDTIMHLAPFVGSEVLDELVQQTSDEEIEWDIVTEVAPFLSRDTLRKLVDKTLQTSLTIQEIARIAPFLGRDYVDKLLDRAEDGEISWSFVQTLAPFISRERLAELVDKVADGKLEIHQITGLAPFLGRENIDKLLETAGMDHIEAEILVQLAPFMSKEHLNELVCKVEVGELDIHRIIALAPFLGRDNIDSLIKKVGIENMNPDILTGLAPFMSREMVSGLVKDLMSRNV
;
A
#
# COMPACT_ATOMS: atom_id res chain seq x y z
N MET A 1 26.71 8.14 -30.41
CA MET A 1 27.39 8.41 -31.70
C MET A 1 28.18 7.15 -32.04
N LEU A 2 28.10 6.65 -33.28
CA LEU A 2 28.78 5.40 -33.67
C LEU A 2 30.31 5.57 -33.61
N ASP A 3 31.00 4.62 -32.98
CA ASP A 3 32.47 4.61 -32.91
C ASP A 3 33.03 3.85 -34.12
N THR A 4 33.34 4.60 -35.18
CA THR A 4 33.84 4.04 -36.45
C THR A 4 35.17 3.30 -36.29
N ARG A 5 35.99 3.64 -35.28
CA ARG A 5 37.23 2.90 -35.03
C ARG A 5 36.95 1.53 -34.44
N LYS A 6 36.07 1.44 -33.44
CA LYS A 6 35.69 0.14 -32.86
C LYS A 6 35.08 -0.78 -33.91
N ILE A 7 34.17 -0.24 -34.73
CA ILE A 7 33.56 -0.99 -35.84
C ILE A 7 34.62 -1.45 -36.84
N GLY A 8 35.55 -0.58 -37.23
CA GLY A 8 36.65 -0.92 -38.14
C GLY A 8 37.55 -2.05 -37.61
N VAL A 9 37.91 -1.99 -36.32
CA VAL A 9 38.67 -3.05 -35.65
C VAL A 9 37.91 -4.37 -35.66
N PHE A 10 36.60 -4.33 -35.39
CA PHE A 10 35.76 -5.51 -35.39
C PHE A 10 35.62 -6.14 -36.79
N ILE A 11 35.43 -5.35 -37.85
CA ILE A 11 35.45 -5.84 -39.24
C ILE A 11 36.80 -6.48 -39.57
N SER A 12 37.91 -5.85 -39.17
CA SER A 12 39.26 -6.41 -39.37
C SER A 12 39.46 -7.74 -38.63
N LYS A 13 38.90 -7.86 -37.42
CA LYS A 13 38.91 -9.10 -36.64
C LYS A 13 38.14 -10.21 -37.36
N LEU A 14 36.88 -9.97 -37.74
CA LEU A 14 36.04 -10.97 -38.42
C LEU A 14 36.66 -11.44 -39.74
N ARG A 15 37.24 -10.53 -40.52
CA ARG A 15 37.95 -10.86 -41.75
C ARG A 15 39.12 -11.83 -41.49
N LYS A 16 39.93 -11.54 -40.46
CA LYS A 16 41.09 -12.38 -40.09
C LYS A 16 40.65 -13.74 -39.54
N GLU A 17 39.54 -13.82 -38.82
CA GLU A 17 38.97 -15.09 -38.34
C GLU A 17 38.48 -15.99 -39.48
N LYS A 18 38.11 -15.40 -40.62
CA LYS A 18 37.78 -16.11 -41.87
C LYS A 18 39.00 -16.37 -42.77
N ASP A 19 40.21 -16.04 -42.31
CA ASP A 19 41.47 -16.15 -43.06
C ASP A 19 41.44 -15.45 -44.44
N MET A 20 40.74 -14.31 -44.53
CA MET A 20 40.62 -13.54 -45.77
C MET A 20 41.59 -12.37 -45.79
N THR A 21 42.12 -12.01 -46.95
CA THR A 21 42.80 -10.73 -47.22
C THR A 21 41.78 -9.60 -47.43
N GLN A 22 42.22 -8.34 -47.32
CA GLN A 22 41.34 -7.18 -47.61
C GLN A 22 40.86 -7.19 -49.07
N VAL A 23 41.64 -7.75 -50.00
CA VAL A 23 41.29 -7.85 -51.43
C VAL A 23 40.20 -8.90 -51.61
N GLU A 24 40.34 -10.08 -51.00
CA GLU A 24 39.31 -11.14 -51.08
C GLU A 24 37.98 -10.70 -50.47
N LEU A 25 38.00 -9.96 -49.35
CA LEU A 25 36.78 -9.39 -48.78
C LEU A 25 36.15 -8.34 -49.71
N ALA A 26 36.98 -7.50 -50.34
CA ALA A 26 36.50 -6.50 -51.29
C ALA A 26 35.85 -7.14 -52.52
N ASP A 27 36.45 -8.21 -53.05
CA ASP A 27 35.94 -8.96 -54.19
C ASP A 27 34.60 -9.64 -53.86
N GLN A 28 34.46 -10.24 -52.67
CA GLN A 28 33.19 -10.85 -52.25
C GLN A 28 32.05 -9.83 -52.09
N LEU A 29 32.37 -8.61 -51.67
CA LEU A 29 31.40 -7.55 -51.46
C LEU A 29 31.16 -6.69 -52.71
N ASN A 30 31.89 -6.94 -53.80
CA ASN A 30 31.88 -6.12 -55.02
C ASN A 30 32.18 -4.64 -54.75
N VAL A 31 33.19 -4.37 -53.92
CA VAL A 31 33.66 -3.03 -53.55
C VAL A 31 35.15 -2.87 -53.81
N SER A 32 35.67 -1.65 -53.75
CA SER A 32 37.12 -1.45 -53.88
C SER A 32 37.87 -1.90 -52.62
N HIS A 33 39.05 -2.49 -52.77
CA HIS A 33 39.98 -2.78 -51.67
C HIS A 33 40.25 -1.53 -50.79
N GLN A 34 40.30 -0.34 -51.40
CA GLN A 34 40.49 0.92 -50.68
C GLN A 34 39.33 1.22 -49.72
N ALA A 35 38.10 0.84 -50.06
CA ALA A 35 36.93 1.01 -49.21
C ALA A 35 37.06 0.14 -47.94
N VAL A 36 37.34 -1.16 -48.11
CA VAL A 36 37.61 -2.09 -46.99
C VAL A 36 38.73 -1.57 -46.10
N SER A 37 39.83 -1.10 -46.70
CA SER A 37 40.96 -0.54 -45.97
C SER A 37 40.60 0.69 -45.13
N LYS A 38 39.73 1.58 -45.64
CA LYS A 38 39.24 2.75 -44.90
C LYS A 38 38.26 2.35 -43.79
N TRP A 39 37.43 1.34 -44.00
CA TRP A 39 36.54 0.80 -42.95
C TRP A 39 37.36 0.26 -41.78
N GLU A 40 38.35 -0.60 -42.05
CA GLU A 40 39.16 -1.20 -41.00
C GLU A 40 40.01 -0.20 -40.20
N ARG A 41 40.32 0.97 -40.77
CA ARG A 41 40.98 2.09 -40.06
C ARG A 41 40.00 3.06 -39.38
N GLY A 42 38.69 2.86 -39.54
CA GLY A 42 37.65 3.74 -39.02
C GLY A 42 37.56 5.10 -39.72
N GLU A 43 38.14 5.24 -40.91
CA GLU A 43 38.16 6.47 -41.72
C GLU A 43 36.85 6.67 -42.52
N SER A 44 36.08 5.59 -42.72
CA SER A 44 34.75 5.62 -43.35
C SER A 44 33.93 4.43 -42.88
N MET A 45 32.64 4.40 -43.20
CA MET A 45 31.74 3.29 -42.88
C MET A 45 31.32 2.53 -44.15
N PRO A 46 31.06 1.22 -44.06
CA PRO A 46 30.29 0.52 -45.07
C PRO A 46 28.92 1.19 -45.23
N ASP A 47 28.43 1.29 -46.46
CA ASP A 47 27.12 1.86 -46.70
C ASP A 47 25.98 0.90 -46.29
N ILE A 48 24.75 1.41 -46.30
CA ILE A 48 23.57 0.66 -45.90
C ILE A 48 23.30 -0.59 -46.77
N GLY A 49 23.79 -0.60 -48.02
CA GLY A 49 23.67 -1.76 -48.91
C GLY A 49 24.75 -2.82 -48.66
N THR A 50 25.93 -2.39 -48.19
CA THR A 50 27.10 -3.24 -47.95
C THR A 50 27.03 -3.92 -46.58
N LEU A 51 26.42 -3.28 -45.59
CA LEU A 51 26.30 -3.82 -44.23
C LEU A 51 25.65 -5.22 -44.16
N PRO A 52 24.50 -5.49 -44.84
CA PRO A 52 23.92 -6.82 -44.88
C PRO A 52 24.83 -7.87 -45.52
N MET A 53 25.60 -7.47 -46.54
CA MET A 53 26.53 -8.37 -47.22
C MET A 53 27.72 -8.73 -46.33
N LEU A 54 28.28 -7.76 -45.59
CA LEU A 54 29.31 -7.99 -44.58
C LEU A 54 28.82 -8.95 -43.49
N ALA A 55 27.60 -8.72 -42.99
CA ALA A 55 26.96 -9.58 -42.00
C ALA A 55 26.87 -11.03 -42.50
N GLN A 56 26.44 -11.22 -43.75
CA GLN A 56 26.38 -12.54 -44.39
C GLN A 56 27.75 -13.21 -44.57
N VAL A 57 28.77 -12.48 -45.03
CA VAL A 57 30.13 -13.01 -45.22
C VAL A 57 30.73 -13.51 -43.91
N PHE A 58 30.50 -12.77 -42.82
CA PHE A 58 31.07 -13.11 -41.52
C PHE A 58 30.20 -14.05 -40.68
N GLY A 59 28.92 -14.21 -41.01
CA GLY A 59 27.97 -15.01 -40.22
C GLY A 59 27.56 -14.32 -38.92
N VAL A 60 27.43 -12.99 -38.95
CA VAL A 60 27.00 -12.14 -37.83
C VAL A 60 25.80 -11.31 -38.27
N THR A 61 25.18 -10.57 -37.36
CA THR A 61 24.13 -9.59 -37.70
C THR A 61 24.73 -8.24 -38.07
N VAL A 62 23.95 -7.40 -38.77
CA VAL A 62 24.34 -5.99 -39.01
C VAL A 62 24.55 -5.27 -37.67
N ASP A 63 23.72 -5.58 -36.67
CA ASP A 63 23.82 -4.99 -35.33
C ASP A 63 25.13 -5.39 -34.62
N ASP A 64 25.58 -6.65 -34.77
CA ASP A 64 26.88 -7.08 -34.21
C ASP A 64 28.03 -6.22 -34.80
N ILE A 65 27.96 -5.90 -36.10
CA ILE A 65 28.95 -5.05 -36.77
C ILE A 65 28.88 -3.61 -36.26
N MET A 66 27.67 -3.05 -36.20
CA MET A 66 27.44 -1.65 -35.80
C MET A 66 27.80 -1.38 -34.33
N ASN A 67 27.78 -2.41 -33.49
CA ASN A 67 28.18 -2.34 -32.08
C ASN A 67 29.59 -2.88 -31.82
N ALA A 68 30.38 -3.15 -32.86
CA ALA A 68 31.75 -3.66 -32.75
C ALA A 68 31.90 -4.92 -31.88
N GLY A 69 30.86 -5.76 -31.84
CA GLY A 69 30.81 -6.94 -30.97
C GLY A 69 30.70 -6.65 -29.46
N GLU A 70 30.40 -5.42 -29.04
CA GLU A 70 30.11 -5.08 -27.63
C GLU A 70 28.73 -5.66 -27.24
N THR A 71 28.77 -6.84 -26.61
CA THR A 71 27.62 -7.75 -26.43
C THR A 71 26.72 -7.52 -25.21
N PHE A 72 26.98 -6.55 -24.32
CA PHE A 72 26.27 -6.52 -23.02
C PHE A 72 24.77 -6.23 -23.16
N GLU A 73 24.37 -5.21 -23.92
CA GLU A 73 22.94 -4.94 -24.12
C GLU A 73 22.28 -5.94 -25.09
N HIS A 74 23.01 -6.43 -26.09
CA HIS A 74 22.45 -7.34 -27.10
C HIS A 74 22.31 -8.80 -26.61
N ARG A 75 23.12 -9.25 -25.64
CA ARG A 75 22.88 -10.54 -24.97
C ARG A 75 21.55 -10.50 -24.20
N LYS A 76 21.32 -9.45 -23.42
CA LYS A 76 20.07 -9.24 -22.67
C LYS A 76 18.85 -9.34 -23.59
N TYR A 77 18.81 -8.59 -24.70
CA TYR A 77 17.68 -8.67 -25.64
C TYR A 77 17.56 -10.02 -26.36
N ARG A 78 18.68 -10.70 -26.65
CA ARG A 78 18.66 -12.03 -27.29
C ARG A 78 18.16 -13.12 -26.32
N GLN A 79 18.57 -13.06 -25.06
CA GLN A 79 18.16 -13.99 -24.00
C GLN A 79 16.71 -13.78 -23.57
N ILE A 80 16.27 -12.52 -23.42
CA ILE A 80 14.86 -12.16 -23.22
C ILE A 80 14.01 -12.68 -24.39
N GLY A 81 14.47 -12.48 -25.64
CA GLY A 81 13.78 -12.95 -26.83
C GLY A 81 13.69 -14.47 -26.92
N SER A 82 14.77 -15.19 -26.58
CA SER A 82 14.75 -16.67 -26.55
C SER A 82 13.83 -17.17 -25.45
N MET A 83 13.92 -16.64 -24.24
CA MET A 83 13.02 -16.99 -23.13
C MET A 83 11.55 -16.74 -23.51
N PHE A 84 11.23 -15.56 -24.06
CA PHE A 84 9.88 -15.23 -24.51
C PHE A 84 9.36 -16.25 -25.55
N ASN A 85 10.21 -16.68 -26.48
CA ASN A 85 9.84 -17.69 -27.48
C ASN A 85 9.57 -19.06 -26.83
N GLU A 86 10.39 -19.50 -25.87
CA GLU A 86 10.17 -20.77 -25.16
C GLU A 86 8.86 -20.72 -24.36
N ILE A 87 8.64 -19.64 -23.59
CA ILE A 87 7.40 -19.43 -22.82
C ILE A 87 6.18 -19.40 -23.75
N SER A 88 6.24 -18.62 -24.84
CA SER A 88 5.14 -18.48 -25.81
C SER A 88 4.84 -19.79 -26.55
N SER A 89 5.84 -20.66 -26.71
CA SER A 89 5.70 -21.98 -27.32
C SER A 89 5.22 -23.05 -26.33
N GLY A 90 4.98 -22.68 -25.05
CA GLY A 90 4.52 -23.58 -24.01
C GLY A 90 5.61 -24.49 -23.42
N LYS A 91 6.88 -24.21 -23.71
CA LYS A 91 8.06 -24.93 -23.21
C LYS A 91 8.50 -24.34 -21.87
N THR A 92 7.66 -24.60 -20.87
CA THR A 92 7.82 -24.00 -19.55
C THR A 92 8.99 -24.57 -18.77
N GLU A 93 9.38 -25.82 -19.05
CA GLU A 93 10.51 -26.49 -18.41
C GLU A 93 11.82 -25.83 -18.81
N GLU A 94 12.01 -25.62 -20.11
CA GLU A 94 13.21 -25.01 -20.67
C GLU A 94 13.34 -23.56 -20.20
N ALA A 95 12.23 -22.82 -20.17
CA ALA A 95 12.22 -21.46 -19.63
C ALA A 95 12.61 -21.41 -18.14
N ALA A 96 12.09 -22.34 -17.32
CA ALA A 96 12.45 -22.42 -15.91
C ALA A 96 13.93 -22.83 -15.71
N GLU A 97 14.45 -23.76 -16.52
CA GLU A 97 15.86 -24.18 -16.48
C GLU A 97 16.82 -23.04 -16.83
N MET A 98 16.47 -22.20 -17.81
CA MET A 98 17.23 -20.99 -18.15
C MET A 98 17.35 -20.03 -16.96
N ILE A 99 16.28 -19.90 -16.17
CA ILE A 99 16.28 -19.03 -14.98
C ILE A 99 17.05 -19.69 -13.82
N ASN A 100 16.77 -20.97 -13.54
CA ASN A 100 17.39 -21.72 -12.44
C ASN A 100 18.91 -21.89 -12.61
N SER A 101 19.38 -21.99 -13.85
CA SER A 101 20.81 -22.05 -14.18
C SER A 101 21.51 -20.68 -14.18
N GLY A 102 20.74 -19.59 -14.09
CA GLY A 102 21.24 -18.22 -14.16
C GLY A 102 21.58 -17.74 -15.57
N GLU A 103 21.16 -18.45 -16.61
CA GLU A 103 21.26 -17.96 -17.99
C GLU A 103 20.40 -16.71 -18.20
N VAL A 104 19.21 -16.69 -17.57
CA VAL A 104 18.31 -15.54 -17.51
C VAL A 104 18.09 -15.13 -16.07
N SER A 105 18.18 -13.83 -15.78
CA SER A 105 17.93 -13.30 -14.45
C SER A 105 16.43 -13.19 -14.14
N MET A 106 16.08 -13.17 -12.85
CA MET A 106 14.68 -12.94 -12.44
C MET A 106 14.15 -11.57 -12.86
N GLU A 107 14.98 -10.53 -12.91
CA GLU A 107 14.61 -9.21 -13.42
C GLU A 107 14.17 -9.30 -14.89
N GLU A 108 14.93 -10.03 -15.72
CA GLU A 108 14.59 -10.26 -17.13
C GLU A 108 13.31 -11.11 -17.29
N PHE A 109 13.07 -12.05 -16.38
CA PHE A 109 11.82 -12.82 -16.36
C PHE A 109 10.61 -11.95 -16.03
N VAL A 110 10.75 -11.08 -15.02
CA VAL A 110 9.73 -10.09 -14.64
C VAL A 110 9.42 -9.13 -15.80
N ASP A 111 10.43 -8.67 -16.54
CA ASP A 111 10.26 -7.80 -17.71
C ASP A 111 9.38 -8.45 -18.81
N VAL A 112 9.37 -9.78 -18.89
CA VAL A 112 8.58 -10.55 -19.87
C VAL A 112 7.18 -10.89 -19.35
N ALA A 113 6.94 -10.86 -18.05
CA ALA A 113 5.66 -11.24 -17.43
C ALA A 113 4.43 -10.53 -18.06
N PRO A 114 4.45 -9.22 -18.39
CA PRO A 114 3.31 -8.55 -19.04
C PRO A 114 2.99 -9.05 -20.45
N LEU A 115 3.93 -9.74 -21.12
CA LEU A 115 3.82 -10.16 -22.51
C LEU A 115 3.28 -11.58 -22.68
N VAL A 116 3.13 -12.32 -21.58
CA VAL A 116 2.75 -13.73 -21.57
C VAL A 116 1.45 -13.94 -20.79
N LYS A 117 0.76 -15.06 -21.04
CA LYS A 117 -0.48 -15.39 -20.32
C LYS A 117 -0.16 -15.84 -18.89
N ALA A 118 -0.95 -15.39 -17.92
CA ALA A 118 -0.83 -15.80 -16.51
C ALA A 118 -0.72 -17.33 -16.35
N SER A 119 -1.58 -18.11 -17.00
CA SER A 119 -1.55 -19.59 -16.93
C SER A 119 -0.25 -20.25 -17.42
N VAL A 120 0.53 -19.54 -18.25
CA VAL A 120 1.84 -20.01 -18.70
C VAL A 120 2.92 -19.54 -17.74
N LEU A 121 2.82 -18.29 -17.28
CA LEU A 121 3.70 -17.74 -16.25
C LEU A 121 3.65 -18.58 -14.97
N ASP A 122 2.45 -18.93 -14.50
CA ASP A 122 2.19 -19.82 -13.38
C ASP A 122 3.02 -21.12 -13.49
N LYS A 123 2.92 -21.79 -14.63
CA LYS A 123 3.63 -23.04 -14.90
C LYS A 123 5.15 -22.89 -14.94
N VAL A 124 5.67 -21.72 -15.30
CA VAL A 124 7.12 -21.46 -15.26
C VAL A 124 7.51 -21.20 -13.82
N THR A 125 6.80 -20.31 -13.13
CA THR A 125 7.02 -19.91 -11.74
C THR A 125 6.98 -21.09 -10.77
N GLU A 126 6.03 -22.02 -10.92
CA GLU A 126 5.95 -23.28 -10.15
C GLU A 126 7.20 -24.16 -10.25
N LYS A 127 7.99 -24.02 -11.32
CA LYS A 127 9.18 -24.82 -11.60
C LYS A 127 10.49 -24.11 -11.27
N LEU A 128 10.41 -22.88 -10.78
CA LEU A 128 11.57 -22.12 -10.36
C LEU A 128 12.09 -22.60 -9.01
N ASP A 129 13.42 -22.66 -8.89
CA ASP A 129 14.09 -22.98 -7.63
C ASP A 129 13.81 -21.87 -6.61
N LYS A 130 13.41 -22.22 -5.38
CA LYS A 130 13.10 -21.25 -4.31
C LYS A 130 14.15 -20.16 -4.11
N LYS A 131 15.43 -20.53 -4.24
CA LYS A 131 16.59 -19.63 -4.05
C LYS A 131 16.66 -18.48 -5.06
N VAL A 132 15.93 -18.56 -6.18
CA VAL A 132 15.93 -17.50 -7.19
C VAL A 132 14.98 -16.36 -6.81
N PHE A 133 14.00 -16.63 -5.95
CA PHE A 133 13.05 -15.62 -5.50
C PHE A 133 13.63 -14.78 -4.36
N ASN A 134 13.31 -13.49 -4.44
CA ASN A 134 13.48 -12.52 -3.37
C ASN A 134 12.24 -11.61 -3.30
N LEU A 135 12.18 -10.78 -2.26
CA LEU A 135 11.09 -9.84 -2.02
C LEU A 135 10.73 -8.99 -3.27
N ASP A 136 11.73 -8.36 -3.88
CA ASP A 136 11.54 -7.49 -5.05
C ASP A 136 10.91 -8.24 -6.24
N THR A 137 11.41 -9.44 -6.52
CA THR A 137 10.90 -10.26 -7.62
C THR A 137 9.46 -10.73 -7.39
N ILE A 138 9.09 -11.09 -6.15
CA ILE A 138 7.73 -11.52 -5.82
C ILE A 138 6.75 -10.35 -6.02
N MET A 139 7.11 -9.15 -5.55
CA MET A 139 6.27 -7.96 -5.71
C MET A 139 6.02 -7.62 -7.18
N HIS A 140 7.06 -7.66 -8.02
CA HIS A 140 6.92 -7.32 -9.43
C HIS A 140 6.23 -8.42 -10.24
N LEU A 141 6.28 -9.68 -9.78
CA LEU A 141 5.62 -10.80 -10.44
C LEU A 141 4.14 -10.93 -10.05
N ALA A 142 3.76 -10.51 -8.83
CA ALA A 142 2.42 -10.67 -8.26
C ALA A 142 1.25 -10.25 -9.18
N PRO A 143 1.32 -9.16 -9.97
CA PRO A 143 0.22 -8.76 -10.85
C PRO A 143 -0.03 -9.71 -12.04
N PHE A 144 0.92 -10.61 -12.33
CA PHE A 144 0.94 -11.41 -13.56
C PHE A 144 0.72 -12.91 -13.31
N VAL A 145 0.89 -13.37 -12.07
CA VAL A 145 0.67 -14.77 -11.67
C VAL A 145 -0.69 -14.95 -10.99
N GLY A 146 -1.20 -16.17 -11.02
CA GLY A 146 -2.40 -16.57 -10.29
C GLY A 146 -2.18 -16.54 -8.78
N SER A 147 -3.28 -16.32 -8.04
CA SER A 147 -3.26 -16.25 -6.58
C SER A 147 -2.76 -17.56 -5.95
N GLU A 148 -3.02 -18.72 -6.56
CA GLU A 148 -2.55 -20.02 -6.03
C GLU A 148 -1.02 -20.10 -6.02
N VAL A 149 -0.37 -19.73 -7.13
CA VAL A 149 1.10 -19.69 -7.22
C VAL A 149 1.68 -18.65 -6.28
N LEU A 150 1.08 -17.45 -6.24
CA LEU A 150 1.56 -16.39 -5.36
C LEU A 150 1.41 -16.76 -3.88
N ASP A 151 0.31 -17.40 -3.51
CA ASP A 151 0.07 -17.91 -2.16
C ASP A 151 1.17 -18.91 -1.74
N GLU A 152 1.56 -19.81 -2.64
CA GLU A 152 2.66 -20.75 -2.41
C GLU A 152 3.99 -20.02 -2.25
N LEU A 153 4.31 -19.05 -3.12
CA LEU A 153 5.55 -18.27 -3.02
C LEU A 153 5.66 -17.55 -1.68
N VAL A 154 4.61 -16.85 -1.26
CA VAL A 154 4.58 -16.13 0.03
C VAL A 154 4.72 -17.08 1.21
N GLN A 155 4.07 -18.25 1.17
CA GLN A 155 4.21 -19.25 2.24
C GLN A 155 5.59 -19.91 2.29
N GLN A 156 6.28 -20.02 1.16
CA GLN A 156 7.55 -20.74 1.04
C GLN A 156 8.80 -19.87 1.24
N THR A 157 8.67 -18.54 1.22
CA THR A 157 9.81 -17.62 1.40
C THR A 157 10.21 -17.48 2.88
N SER A 158 9.31 -17.86 3.80
CA SER A 158 9.52 -17.72 5.24
C SER A 158 9.93 -19.05 5.89
N ASP A 159 11.23 -19.30 5.99
CA ASP A 159 11.75 -20.45 6.77
C ASP A 159 11.58 -20.27 8.29
N GLU A 160 11.13 -19.12 8.82
CA GLU A 160 10.65 -19.03 10.22
C GLU A 160 9.86 -17.74 10.56
N GLU A 161 10.15 -16.60 9.94
CA GLU A 161 9.44 -15.32 10.17
C GLU A 161 8.76 -14.80 8.90
N ILE A 162 7.51 -14.32 9.04
CA ILE A 162 6.74 -13.73 7.94
C ILE A 162 7.19 -12.28 7.76
N GLU A 163 7.69 -11.96 6.57
CA GLU A 163 8.04 -10.59 6.17
C GLU A 163 6.77 -9.84 5.73
N TRP A 164 6.18 -9.09 6.67
CA TRP A 164 4.91 -8.40 6.43
C TRP A 164 4.99 -7.28 5.40
N ASP A 165 6.16 -6.68 5.17
CA ASP A 165 6.36 -5.72 4.07
C ASP A 165 5.96 -6.34 2.72
N ILE A 166 6.42 -7.58 2.44
CA ILE A 166 6.03 -8.32 1.24
C ILE A 166 4.52 -8.50 1.21
N VAL A 167 3.97 -9.06 2.30
CA VAL A 167 2.56 -9.44 2.38
C VAL A 167 1.66 -8.23 2.15
N THR A 168 2.01 -7.07 2.69
CA THR A 168 1.19 -5.85 2.51
C THR A 168 1.19 -5.35 1.06
N GLU A 169 2.32 -5.45 0.35
CA GLU A 169 2.43 -5.03 -1.05
C GLU A 169 1.72 -6.00 -2.00
N VAL A 170 1.79 -7.31 -1.72
CA VAL A 170 1.14 -8.33 -2.58
C VAL A 170 -0.28 -8.71 -2.13
N ALA A 171 -0.78 -8.16 -1.03
CA ALA A 171 -2.11 -8.45 -0.47
C ALA A 171 -3.27 -8.40 -1.49
N PRO A 172 -3.31 -7.46 -2.47
CA PRO A 172 -4.39 -7.41 -3.46
C PRO A 172 -4.46 -8.64 -4.38
N PHE A 173 -3.35 -9.38 -4.50
CA PHE A 173 -3.20 -10.51 -5.41
C PHE A 173 -3.24 -11.87 -4.68
N LEU A 174 -3.07 -11.87 -3.35
CA LEU A 174 -3.17 -13.06 -2.52
C LEU A 174 -4.62 -13.50 -2.32
N SER A 175 -4.81 -14.80 -2.11
CA SER A 175 -6.13 -15.29 -1.72
C SER A 175 -6.48 -14.84 -0.30
N ARG A 176 -7.79 -14.68 -0.06
CA ARG A 176 -8.30 -14.35 1.28
C ARG A 176 -7.90 -15.40 2.30
N ASP A 177 -7.93 -16.67 1.92
CA ASP A 177 -7.62 -17.77 2.83
C ASP A 177 -6.15 -17.76 3.24
N THR A 178 -5.24 -17.41 2.33
CA THR A 178 -3.82 -17.25 2.65
C THR A 178 -3.59 -16.05 3.57
N LEU A 179 -4.17 -14.89 3.26
CA LEU A 179 -4.06 -13.71 4.14
C LEU A 179 -4.59 -14.00 5.55
N ARG A 180 -5.74 -14.69 5.67
CA ARG A 180 -6.33 -15.09 6.95
C ARG A 180 -5.40 -16.00 7.74
N LYS A 181 -4.85 -17.03 7.11
CA LYS A 181 -3.87 -17.93 7.74
C LYS A 181 -2.62 -17.19 8.23
N LEU A 182 -2.12 -16.24 7.43
CA LEU A 182 -0.96 -15.43 7.81
C LEU A 182 -1.27 -14.58 9.04
N VAL A 183 -2.42 -13.88 9.05
CA VAL A 183 -2.88 -13.11 10.21
C VAL A 183 -3.01 -14.02 11.44
N ASP A 184 -3.69 -15.16 11.31
CA ASP A 184 -3.88 -16.11 12.41
C ASP A 184 -2.56 -16.61 13.01
N LYS A 185 -1.55 -16.83 12.18
CA LYS A 185 -0.23 -17.32 12.59
C LYS A 185 0.58 -16.26 13.35
N THR A 186 0.38 -14.97 13.06
CA THR A 186 1.24 -13.87 13.54
C THR A 186 0.56 -12.88 14.47
N LEU A 187 -0.74 -13.02 14.69
CA LEU A 187 -1.56 -12.07 15.44
C LEU A 187 -1.02 -11.75 16.84
N GLN A 188 -0.36 -12.72 17.47
CA GLN A 188 0.19 -12.60 18.83
C GLN A 188 1.72 -12.44 18.88
N THR A 189 2.41 -12.47 17.73
CA THR A 189 3.88 -12.54 17.70
C THR A 189 4.52 -11.37 16.97
N SER A 190 4.18 -11.16 15.70
CA SER A 190 4.87 -10.21 14.83
C SER A 190 3.97 -9.21 14.11
N LEU A 191 2.67 -9.49 13.97
CA LEU A 191 1.77 -8.62 13.22
C LEU A 191 1.47 -7.32 13.98
N THR A 192 1.75 -6.20 13.33
CA THR A 192 1.53 -4.85 13.87
C THR A 192 0.19 -4.26 13.44
N ILE A 193 -0.23 -3.22 14.17
CA ILE A 193 -1.45 -2.43 13.88
C ILE A 193 -1.38 -1.76 12.49
N GLN A 194 -0.19 -1.38 12.02
CA GLN A 194 -0.04 -0.74 10.71
C GLN A 194 -0.15 -1.75 9.56
N GLU A 195 0.41 -2.94 9.73
CA GLU A 195 0.36 -4.01 8.72
C GLU A 195 -1.06 -4.55 8.57
N ILE A 196 -1.78 -4.80 9.67
CA ILE A 196 -3.19 -5.24 9.59
C ILE A 196 -4.05 -4.20 8.87
N ALA A 197 -3.82 -2.90 9.12
CA ALA A 197 -4.60 -1.83 8.51
C ALA A 197 -4.43 -1.81 6.98
N ARG A 198 -3.22 -2.13 6.47
CA ARG A 198 -2.93 -2.20 5.03
C ARG A 198 -3.62 -3.39 4.36
N ILE A 199 -3.73 -4.53 5.03
CA ILE A 199 -4.32 -5.75 4.46
C ILE A 199 -5.83 -5.89 4.76
N ALA A 200 -6.38 -5.13 5.71
CA ALA A 200 -7.77 -5.21 6.13
C ALA A 200 -8.82 -5.19 4.98
N PRO A 201 -8.65 -4.38 3.90
CA PRO A 201 -9.55 -4.43 2.75
C PRO A 201 -9.70 -5.81 2.08
N PHE A 202 -8.68 -6.67 2.21
CA PHE A 202 -8.58 -7.95 1.51
C PHE A 202 -9.00 -9.15 2.37
N LEU A 203 -9.18 -8.97 3.68
CA LEU A 203 -9.51 -10.05 4.62
C LEU A 203 -10.96 -10.53 4.53
N GLY A 204 -11.87 -9.67 4.09
CA GLY A 204 -13.31 -9.92 4.07
C GLY A 204 -13.98 -9.66 5.43
N ARG A 205 -15.20 -9.11 5.39
CA ARG A 205 -15.92 -8.64 6.58
C ARG A 205 -16.20 -9.74 7.60
N ASP A 206 -16.55 -10.94 7.12
CA ASP A 206 -16.82 -12.11 7.96
C ASP A 206 -15.63 -12.52 8.83
N TYR A 207 -14.41 -12.32 8.33
CA TYR A 207 -13.21 -12.60 9.08
C TYR A 207 -12.83 -11.46 10.00
N VAL A 208 -12.97 -10.21 9.54
CA VAL A 208 -12.78 -9.03 10.39
C VAL A 208 -13.70 -9.09 11.61
N ASP A 209 -14.97 -9.45 11.43
CA ASP A 209 -15.92 -9.62 12.55
C ASP A 209 -15.46 -10.71 13.53
N LYS A 210 -14.86 -11.80 13.07
CA LYS A 210 -14.27 -12.85 13.94
C LYS A 210 -13.04 -12.38 14.71
N LEU A 211 -12.26 -11.43 14.17
CA LEU A 211 -11.15 -10.84 14.92
C LEU A 211 -11.64 -10.05 16.14
N LEU A 212 -12.88 -9.54 16.12
CA LEU A 212 -13.47 -8.89 17.29
C LEU A 212 -13.73 -9.89 18.42
N ASP A 213 -14.10 -11.14 18.11
CA ASP A 213 -14.24 -12.17 19.15
C ASP A 213 -12.90 -12.35 19.91
N ARG A 214 -11.77 -12.31 19.20
CA ARG A 214 -10.44 -12.37 19.82
C ARG A 214 -10.10 -11.15 20.68
N ALA A 215 -10.63 -9.98 20.34
CA ALA A 215 -10.46 -8.78 21.16
C ALA A 215 -11.25 -8.88 22.47
N GLU A 216 -12.44 -9.47 22.40
CA GLU A 216 -13.27 -9.74 23.57
C GLU A 216 -12.65 -10.80 24.49
N ASP A 217 -11.99 -11.81 23.92
CA ASP A 217 -11.23 -12.82 24.65
C ASP A 217 -9.88 -12.28 25.20
N GLY A 218 -9.52 -11.04 24.87
CA GLY A 218 -8.28 -10.38 25.32
C GLY A 218 -7.02 -10.83 24.58
N GLU A 219 -7.16 -11.56 23.47
CA GLU A 219 -6.03 -11.99 22.64
C GLU A 219 -5.43 -10.85 21.82
N ILE A 220 -6.25 -9.83 21.49
CA ILE A 220 -5.80 -8.62 20.79
C ILE A 220 -6.31 -7.35 21.47
N SER A 221 -5.54 -6.27 21.31
CA SER A 221 -5.90 -4.95 21.84
C SER A 221 -7.07 -4.31 21.08
N TRP A 222 -7.93 -3.57 21.77
CA TRP A 222 -8.99 -2.75 21.15
C TRP A 222 -8.46 -1.67 20.20
N SER A 223 -7.21 -1.22 20.38
CA SER A 223 -6.55 -0.34 19.39
C SER A 223 -6.37 -1.01 18.03
N PHE A 224 -6.21 -2.34 18.00
CA PHE A 224 -6.18 -3.14 16.77
C PHE A 224 -7.57 -3.23 16.14
N VAL A 225 -8.63 -3.37 16.95
CA VAL A 225 -10.03 -3.34 16.46
C VAL A 225 -10.36 -1.99 15.83
N GLN A 226 -9.88 -0.90 16.41
CA GLN A 226 -10.12 0.44 15.88
C GLN A 226 -9.59 0.62 14.45
N THR A 227 -8.46 0.02 14.08
CA THR A 227 -7.94 0.12 12.71
C THR A 227 -8.74 -0.70 11.71
N LEU A 228 -9.44 -1.73 12.19
CA LEU A 228 -10.35 -2.56 11.40
C LEU A 228 -11.73 -1.92 11.22
N ALA A 229 -12.05 -0.85 11.94
CA ALA A 229 -13.38 -0.25 12.00
C ALA A 229 -14.09 -0.01 10.65
N PRO A 230 -13.41 0.46 9.58
CA PRO A 230 -14.04 0.62 8.26
C PRO A 230 -14.56 -0.68 7.62
N PHE A 231 -14.07 -1.83 8.09
CA PHE A 231 -14.32 -3.15 7.51
C PHE A 231 -15.20 -4.05 8.39
N ILE A 232 -15.58 -3.58 9.59
CA ILE A 232 -16.52 -4.26 10.49
C ILE A 232 -17.95 -4.16 9.93
N SER A 233 -18.74 -5.22 10.05
CA SER A 233 -20.15 -5.18 9.65
C SER A 233 -21.00 -4.29 10.57
N ARG A 234 -22.11 -3.76 10.05
CA ARG A 234 -23.01 -2.92 10.86
C ARG A 234 -23.69 -3.71 11.95
N GLU A 235 -24.02 -4.95 11.63
CA GLU A 235 -24.58 -5.94 12.54
C GLU A 235 -23.61 -6.17 13.71
N ARG A 236 -22.33 -6.41 13.41
CA ARG A 236 -21.33 -6.61 14.46
C ARG A 236 -21.08 -5.36 15.30
N LEU A 237 -21.06 -4.17 14.69
CA LEU A 237 -20.98 -2.91 15.43
C LEU A 237 -22.17 -2.71 16.37
N ALA A 238 -23.39 -3.07 15.96
CA ALA A 238 -24.56 -3.02 16.84
C ALA A 238 -24.45 -4.03 17.99
N GLU A 239 -23.98 -5.26 17.72
CA GLU A 239 -23.72 -6.26 18.77
C GLU A 239 -22.73 -5.76 19.83
N LEU A 240 -21.69 -5.02 19.44
CA LEU A 240 -20.75 -4.43 20.40
C LEU A 240 -21.43 -3.40 21.32
N VAL A 241 -22.32 -2.57 20.76
CA VAL A 241 -23.11 -1.62 21.56
C VAL A 241 -24.04 -2.36 22.52
N ASP A 242 -24.67 -3.45 22.07
CA ASP A 242 -25.51 -4.30 22.93
C ASP A 242 -24.69 -4.93 24.06
N LYS A 243 -23.44 -5.32 23.80
CA LYS A 243 -22.54 -5.85 24.84
C LYS A 243 -22.12 -4.79 25.86
N VAL A 244 -21.95 -3.52 25.46
CA VAL A 244 -21.75 -2.41 26.41
C VAL A 244 -23.01 -2.22 27.25
N ALA A 245 -24.19 -2.29 26.62
CA ALA A 245 -25.47 -2.18 27.31
C ALA A 245 -25.69 -3.30 28.35
N ASP A 246 -25.25 -4.52 28.04
CA ASP A 246 -25.28 -5.68 28.94
C ASP A 246 -24.20 -5.65 30.03
N GLY A 247 -23.30 -4.65 30.02
CA GLY A 247 -22.16 -4.57 30.94
C GLY A 247 -21.06 -5.62 30.69
N LYS A 248 -21.05 -6.24 29.50
CA LYS A 248 -20.02 -7.20 29.07
C LYS A 248 -18.78 -6.51 28.51
N LEU A 249 -18.95 -5.29 27.99
CA LEU A 249 -17.87 -4.44 27.49
C LEU A 249 -17.93 -3.08 28.16
N GLU A 250 -16.77 -2.45 28.30
CA GLU A 250 -16.68 -1.08 28.76
C GLU A 250 -16.78 -0.12 27.57
N ILE A 251 -17.48 0.99 27.77
CA ILE A 251 -17.69 2.02 26.74
C ILE A 251 -16.38 2.47 26.09
N HIS A 252 -15.32 2.65 26.88
CA HIS A 252 -14.01 3.13 26.43
C HIS A 252 -13.37 2.20 25.37
N GLN A 253 -13.71 0.91 25.38
CA GLN A 253 -13.17 -0.09 24.44
C GLN A 253 -13.69 0.13 23.02
N ILE A 254 -14.90 0.69 22.88
CA ILE A 254 -15.56 0.88 21.58
C ILE A 254 -15.70 2.35 21.17
N THR A 255 -15.29 3.31 22.02
CA THR A 255 -15.34 4.75 21.69
C THR A 255 -14.61 5.07 20.38
N GLY A 256 -13.48 4.42 20.11
CA GLY A 256 -12.73 4.58 18.86
C GLY A 256 -13.51 4.17 17.60
N LEU A 257 -14.58 3.40 17.75
CA LEU A 257 -15.47 2.96 16.66
C LEU A 257 -16.59 3.95 16.37
N ALA A 258 -16.75 5.00 17.18
CA ALA A 258 -17.83 5.99 17.04
C ALA A 258 -18.03 6.56 15.62
N PRO A 259 -16.99 6.82 14.80
CA PRO A 259 -17.19 7.29 13.43
C PRO A 259 -17.93 6.30 12.51
N PHE A 260 -17.96 5.02 12.88
CA PHE A 260 -18.57 3.94 12.12
C PHE A 260 -19.88 3.45 12.76
N LEU A 261 -20.19 3.89 13.98
CA LEU A 261 -21.46 3.64 14.62
C LEU A 261 -22.55 4.54 13.99
N GLY A 262 -23.71 3.94 13.72
CA GLY A 262 -24.90 4.70 13.32
C GLY A 262 -25.39 5.57 14.48
N ARG A 263 -26.14 6.64 14.18
CA ARG A 263 -26.70 7.54 15.22
C ARG A 263 -27.50 6.78 16.28
N GLU A 264 -28.35 5.86 15.86
CA GLU A 264 -29.14 5.01 16.77
C GLU A 264 -28.27 4.23 17.77
N ASN A 265 -27.09 3.77 17.32
CA ASN A 265 -26.16 3.04 18.17
C ASN A 265 -25.39 3.97 19.12
N ILE A 266 -25.04 5.19 18.68
CA ILE A 266 -24.46 6.22 19.56
C ILE A 266 -25.47 6.63 20.63
N ASP A 267 -26.71 6.87 20.23
CA ASP A 267 -27.81 7.24 21.12
C ASP A 267 -28.04 6.14 22.17
N LYS A 268 -28.17 4.88 21.74
CA LYS A 268 -28.29 3.73 22.65
C LYS A 268 -27.11 3.60 23.62
N LEU A 269 -25.89 3.85 23.15
CA LEU A 269 -24.67 3.76 23.95
C LEU A 269 -24.65 4.84 25.05
N LEU A 270 -25.06 6.07 24.74
CA LEU A 270 -25.15 7.17 25.69
C LEU A 270 -26.25 6.95 26.74
N GLU A 271 -27.42 6.48 26.28
CA GLU A 271 -28.55 6.16 27.14
C GLU A 271 -28.20 5.05 28.13
N THR A 272 -27.55 3.98 27.65
CA THR A 272 -27.30 2.81 28.49
C THR A 272 -26.14 3.00 29.46
N ALA A 273 -25.07 3.68 29.03
CA ALA A 273 -23.96 3.99 29.92
C ALA A 273 -24.33 5.06 30.96
N GLY A 274 -25.37 5.85 30.70
CA GLY A 274 -25.76 7.01 31.50
C GLY A 274 -24.72 8.12 31.35
N MET A 275 -25.09 9.20 30.65
CA MET A 275 -24.17 10.31 30.31
C MET A 275 -23.40 10.91 31.50
N ASP A 276 -23.90 10.76 32.71
CA ASP A 276 -23.30 11.28 33.95
C ASP A 276 -22.11 10.45 34.40
N HIS A 277 -22.13 9.14 34.10
CA HIS A 277 -21.12 8.16 34.48
C HIS A 277 -20.02 7.98 33.43
N ILE A 278 -20.26 8.40 32.19
CA ILE A 278 -19.24 8.42 31.14
C ILE A 278 -18.15 9.42 31.55
N GLU A 279 -16.88 9.15 31.25
CA GLU A 279 -15.79 10.10 31.52
C GLU A 279 -15.83 11.31 30.57
N ALA A 280 -15.31 12.47 31.00
CA ALA A 280 -15.33 13.68 30.17
C ALA A 280 -14.59 13.50 28.84
N GLU A 281 -13.46 12.78 28.84
CA GLU A 281 -12.68 12.49 27.63
C GLU A 281 -13.48 11.66 26.62
N ILE A 282 -14.20 10.64 27.08
CA ILE A 282 -15.03 9.79 26.24
C ILE A 282 -16.19 10.60 25.64
N LEU A 283 -16.85 11.45 26.44
CA LEU A 283 -17.91 12.33 25.91
C LEU A 283 -17.38 13.24 24.80
N VAL A 284 -16.17 13.80 24.94
CA VAL A 284 -15.56 14.64 23.91
C VAL A 284 -15.28 13.84 22.63
N GLN A 285 -14.85 12.59 22.74
CA GLN A 285 -14.63 11.72 21.58
C GLN A 285 -15.94 11.34 20.88
N LEU A 286 -17.03 11.19 21.64
CA LEU A 286 -18.36 10.88 21.09
C LEU A 286 -19.08 12.12 20.54
N ALA A 287 -18.79 13.32 21.07
CA ALA A 287 -19.47 14.58 20.76
C ALA A 287 -19.69 14.89 19.27
N PRO A 288 -18.72 14.64 18.36
CA PRO A 288 -18.94 14.86 16.92
C PRO A 288 -20.06 14.00 16.32
N PHE A 289 -20.41 12.89 16.97
CA PHE A 289 -21.37 11.89 16.51
C PHE A 289 -22.69 11.92 17.29
N MET A 290 -22.76 12.72 18.36
CA MET A 290 -23.96 12.87 19.20
C MET A 290 -25.08 13.61 18.47
N SER A 291 -26.32 13.26 18.81
CA SER A 291 -27.48 14.04 18.40
C SER A 291 -27.49 15.41 19.10
N LYS A 292 -28.16 16.40 18.50
CA LYS A 292 -28.37 17.71 19.16
C LYS A 292 -29.17 17.56 20.45
N GLU A 293 -30.06 16.58 20.52
CA GLU A 293 -30.86 16.29 21.70
C GLU A 293 -29.99 15.85 22.87
N HIS A 294 -29.08 14.89 22.67
CA HIS A 294 -28.15 14.45 23.72
C HIS A 294 -27.14 15.53 24.13
N LEU A 295 -26.69 16.34 23.17
CA LEU A 295 -25.86 17.51 23.49
C LEU A 295 -26.61 18.56 24.33
N ASN A 296 -27.90 18.77 24.05
CA ASN A 296 -28.75 19.64 24.87
C ASN A 296 -28.98 19.04 26.26
N GLU A 297 -29.17 17.73 26.35
CA GLU A 297 -29.35 17.04 27.64
C GLU A 297 -28.13 17.23 28.54
N LEU A 298 -26.91 17.07 28.01
CA LEU A 298 -25.67 17.35 28.76
C LEU A 298 -25.64 18.78 29.31
N VAL A 299 -26.08 19.76 28.52
CA VAL A 299 -26.15 21.16 28.97
C VAL A 299 -27.20 21.31 30.08
N CYS A 300 -28.40 20.75 29.90
CA CYS A 300 -29.45 20.77 30.92
C CYS A 300 -28.97 20.17 32.25
N LYS A 301 -28.21 19.06 32.21
CA LYS A 301 -27.65 18.43 33.41
C LYS A 301 -26.65 19.32 34.14
N VAL A 302 -25.87 20.13 33.43
CA VAL A 302 -25.02 21.15 34.06
C VAL A 302 -25.86 22.28 34.67
N GLU A 303 -26.91 22.71 33.97
CA GLU A 303 -27.81 23.75 34.48
C GLU A 303 -28.49 23.36 35.80
N VAL A 304 -28.81 22.08 36.00
CA VAL A 304 -29.41 21.55 37.25
C VAL A 304 -28.38 21.08 38.29
N GLY A 305 -27.08 21.16 37.98
CA GLY A 305 -25.99 20.80 38.89
C GLY A 305 -25.69 19.30 38.99
N GLU A 306 -26.17 18.49 38.04
CA GLU A 306 -25.91 17.05 37.96
C GLU A 306 -24.57 16.73 37.26
N LEU A 307 -24.08 17.64 36.41
CA LEU A 307 -22.74 17.55 35.79
C LEU A 307 -21.88 18.79 36.11
N ASP A 308 -20.58 18.56 36.26
CA ASP A 308 -19.60 19.64 36.38
C ASP A 308 -19.51 20.46 35.08
N ILE A 309 -19.61 21.78 35.21
CA ILE A 309 -19.47 22.75 34.12
C ILE A 309 -18.13 22.67 33.37
N HIS A 310 -17.05 22.21 34.03
CA HIS A 310 -15.76 22.00 33.37
C HIS A 310 -15.85 20.99 32.22
N ARG A 311 -16.79 20.03 32.29
CA ARG A 311 -17.03 19.05 31.22
C ARG A 311 -17.64 19.69 29.97
N ILE A 312 -18.43 20.76 30.14
CA ILE A 312 -19.04 21.48 29.02
C ILE A 312 -18.03 22.29 28.22
N ILE A 313 -16.98 22.81 28.85
CA ILE A 313 -15.95 23.58 28.13
C ILE A 313 -15.35 22.75 27.00
N ALA A 314 -15.02 21.48 27.27
CA ALA A 314 -14.46 20.58 26.28
C ALA A 314 -15.46 20.20 25.18
N LEU A 315 -16.76 20.27 25.47
CA LEU A 315 -17.84 20.00 24.53
C LEU A 315 -18.32 21.25 23.77
N ALA A 316 -17.92 22.44 24.19
CA ALA A 316 -18.37 23.72 23.63
C ALA A 316 -18.27 23.82 22.09
N PRO A 317 -17.25 23.27 21.40
CA PRO A 317 -17.19 23.27 19.95
C PRO A 317 -18.37 22.56 19.26
N PHE A 318 -19.02 21.62 19.96
CA PHE A 318 -20.12 20.80 19.45
C PHE A 318 -21.49 21.32 19.88
N LEU A 319 -21.54 22.24 20.84
CA LEU A 319 -22.78 22.81 21.36
C LEU A 319 -23.29 23.96 20.50
N GLY A 320 -24.63 24.09 20.43
CA GLY A 320 -25.26 25.26 19.83
C GLY A 320 -25.00 26.51 20.67
N ARG A 321 -24.83 27.67 20.02
CA ARG A 321 -24.63 28.96 20.71
C ARG A 321 -25.74 29.26 21.71
N ASP A 322 -26.99 28.93 21.35
CA ASP A 322 -28.15 29.12 22.22
C ASP A 322 -28.06 28.31 23.52
N ASN A 323 -27.46 27.12 23.46
CA ASN A 323 -27.25 26.29 24.65
C ASN A 323 -26.20 26.89 25.58
N ILE A 324 -25.09 27.37 25.01
CA ILE A 324 -24.01 28.00 25.77
C ILE A 324 -24.52 29.29 26.41
N ASP A 325 -25.29 30.07 25.66
CA ASP A 325 -25.92 31.28 26.15
C ASP A 325 -26.94 30.99 27.28
N SER A 326 -27.77 29.95 27.11
CA SER A 326 -28.71 29.49 28.16
C SER A 326 -27.98 29.08 29.43
N LEU A 327 -26.91 28.29 29.27
CA LEU A 327 -26.09 27.80 30.37
C LEU A 327 -25.49 28.96 31.18
N ILE A 328 -24.90 29.94 30.50
CA ILE A 328 -24.28 31.11 31.15
C ILE A 328 -25.31 31.92 31.93
N LYS A 329 -26.51 32.12 31.36
CA LYS A 329 -27.61 32.82 32.05
C LYS A 329 -28.10 32.07 33.28
N LYS A 330 -28.25 30.75 33.20
CA LYS A 330 -28.81 29.95 34.30
C LYS A 330 -27.83 29.69 35.42
N VAL A 331 -26.58 29.35 35.12
CA VAL A 331 -25.54 29.15 36.13
C VAL A 331 -25.14 30.49 36.77
N GLY A 332 -25.20 31.58 36.01
CA GLY A 332 -24.87 32.92 36.48
C GLY A 332 -23.37 33.20 36.44
N ILE A 333 -23.01 34.39 35.98
CA ILE A 333 -21.61 34.80 35.75
C ILE A 333 -20.82 34.82 37.06
N GLU A 334 -21.46 35.22 38.17
CA GLU A 334 -20.83 35.22 39.50
C GLU A 334 -20.41 33.83 40.00
N ASN A 335 -21.02 32.76 39.48
CA ASN A 335 -20.72 31.39 39.88
C ASN A 335 -19.73 30.71 38.93
N MET A 336 -19.25 31.41 37.89
CA MET A 336 -18.27 30.89 36.95
C MET A 336 -16.88 31.46 37.22
N ASN A 337 -15.89 30.57 37.36
CA ASN A 337 -14.49 30.95 37.30
C ASN A 337 -14.19 31.66 35.94
N PRO A 338 -13.43 32.77 35.93
CA PRO A 338 -12.88 33.38 34.70
C PRO A 338 -12.34 32.40 33.65
N ASP A 339 -11.73 31.29 34.05
CA ASP A 339 -11.21 30.27 33.13
C ASP A 339 -12.34 29.60 32.33
N ILE A 340 -13.48 29.34 32.96
CA ILE A 340 -14.66 28.74 32.34
C ILE A 340 -15.23 29.70 31.30
N LEU A 341 -15.41 30.97 31.67
CA LEU A 341 -15.90 32.01 30.77
C LEU A 341 -14.96 32.20 29.58
N THR A 342 -13.65 32.14 29.81
CA THR A 342 -12.64 32.23 28.75
C THR A 342 -12.73 31.05 27.79
N GLY A 343 -12.94 29.84 28.31
CA GLY A 343 -13.12 28.64 27.49
C GLY A 343 -14.40 28.64 26.65
N LEU A 344 -15.49 29.22 27.18
CA LEU A 344 -16.77 29.30 26.47
C LEU A 344 -16.85 30.51 25.51
N ALA A 345 -16.11 31.59 25.77
CA ALA A 345 -16.15 32.84 25.01
C ALA A 345 -16.13 32.70 23.48
N PRO A 346 -15.30 31.83 22.86
CA PRO A 346 -15.29 31.66 21.40
C PRO A 346 -16.62 31.17 20.81
N PHE A 347 -17.45 30.53 21.63
CA PHE A 347 -18.68 29.85 21.22
C PHE A 347 -19.95 30.60 21.63
N MET A 348 -19.81 31.74 22.31
CA MET A 348 -20.92 32.59 22.75
C MET A 348 -21.52 33.41 21.60
N SER A 349 -22.76 33.84 21.75
CA SER A 349 -23.32 34.85 20.83
C SER A 349 -22.67 36.23 21.05
N ARG A 350 -22.74 37.07 20.02
CA ARG A 350 -22.25 38.47 20.13
C ARG A 350 -23.08 39.24 21.16
N GLU A 351 -24.39 38.99 21.24
CA GLU A 351 -25.24 39.61 22.25
C GLU A 351 -24.78 39.25 23.66
N MET A 352 -24.47 37.97 23.89
CA MET A 352 -24.02 37.52 25.21
C MET A 352 -22.68 38.13 25.60
N VAL A 353 -21.70 38.13 24.70
CA VAL A 353 -20.39 38.77 24.97
C VAL A 353 -20.56 40.26 25.26
N SER A 354 -21.40 40.96 24.49
CA SER A 354 -21.67 42.39 24.76
C SER A 354 -22.34 42.61 26.11
N GLY A 355 -23.27 41.73 26.50
CA GLY A 355 -23.91 41.73 27.81
C GLY A 355 -22.89 41.55 28.94
N LEU A 356 -22.03 40.53 28.84
CA LEU A 356 -20.97 40.27 29.83
C LEU A 356 -20.05 41.48 30.04
N VAL A 357 -19.60 42.10 28.95
CA VAL A 357 -18.70 43.27 29.03
C VAL A 357 -19.39 44.45 29.72
N LYS A 358 -20.68 44.69 29.44
CA LYS A 358 -21.46 45.74 30.12
C LYS A 358 -21.61 45.47 31.61
N ASP A 359 -21.95 44.23 31.97
CA ASP A 359 -22.11 43.83 33.36
C ASP A 359 -20.81 43.97 34.15
N LEU A 360 -19.68 43.53 33.57
CA LEU A 360 -18.35 43.69 34.17
C LEU A 360 -17.94 45.16 34.34
N MET A 361 -18.22 46.01 33.34
CA MET A 361 -17.95 47.46 33.47
C MET A 361 -18.83 48.13 34.53
N SER A 362 -20.06 47.64 34.74
CA SER A 362 -20.99 48.19 35.73
C SER A 362 -20.68 47.80 37.18
N ARG A 363 -19.96 46.69 37.41
CA ARG A 363 -19.55 46.21 38.74
C ARG A 363 -18.26 46.87 39.27
N ASN A 364 -17.52 47.59 38.41
CA ASN A 364 -16.26 48.28 38.73
C ASN A 364 -16.42 49.80 38.92
N VAL A 365 -17.66 50.28 39.08
CA VAL A 365 -18.03 51.65 39.47
C VAL A 365 -18.80 51.58 40.77
#